data_AF-A0A836VCL1-F1
#
_entry.id   AF-A0A836VCL1-F1
#
_cell.length_a   1.000
_cell.length_b   1.000
_cell.length_c   1.000
_cell.angle_alpha   90.00
_cell.angle_beta   90.00
_cell.angle_gamma   90.00
#
_symmetry.space_group_name_H-M   'P 1'
#
loop_
_entity.id
_entity.type
_entity.pdbx_description
1 polymer ?
#
loop_
_entity_poly.entity_id
_entity_poly.type
_entity_poly.pdbx_seq_one_letter_code
_entity_poly.pdbx_strand_id
1 'polypeptide(L)'
;MSDRVDFLPVEEYVFSPSRSRDYIVRANWALYVDNYLEGFHIPYVHPDLAAALDVKDYSNEIFDYASLQIGVSSTSGEGFEDIPKDSPDHGRNIAAYYYFLFPNMMFNFYPWGLSINVVTPLAVDRSKVSFLTYVYDESKIATGAG
;
A
#
# COMPACT_ATOMS: atom_id res chain seq x y z
N MET A 1 13.87 -9.59 -2.85
CA MET A 1 13.05 -8.48 -2.31
C MET A 1 12.90 -7.34 -3.30
N SER A 2 13.82 -7.19 -4.25
CA SER A 2 13.96 -6.02 -5.15
C SER A 2 12.99 -6.05 -6.36
N ASP A 3 12.77 -7.23 -6.92
CA ASP A 3 12.32 -7.39 -8.32
C ASP A 3 10.86 -6.93 -8.61
N ARG A 4 10.06 -6.62 -7.58
CA ARG A 4 8.65 -6.18 -7.71
C ARG A 4 8.47 -4.68 -7.81
N VAL A 5 9.43 -3.90 -7.30
CA VAL A 5 9.32 -2.42 -7.22
C VAL A 5 10.57 -1.69 -7.72
N ASP A 6 11.63 -2.40 -8.11
CA ASP A 6 12.86 -1.80 -8.65
C ASP A 6 12.65 -0.93 -9.90
N PHE A 7 11.57 -1.16 -10.64
CA PHE A 7 11.24 -0.40 -11.84
C PHE A 7 10.57 0.94 -11.55
N LEU A 8 10.18 1.18 -10.30
CA LEU A 8 9.54 2.42 -9.89
C LEU A 8 10.59 3.52 -9.71
N PRO A 9 10.41 4.71 -10.31
CA PRO A 9 11.35 5.83 -10.20
C PRO A 9 11.16 6.56 -8.87
N VAL A 10 11.37 5.87 -7.75
CA VAL A 10 11.08 6.35 -6.39
C VAL A 10 11.84 7.62 -6.02
N GLU A 11 12.99 7.85 -6.66
CA GLU A 11 13.80 9.07 -6.55
C GLU A 11 13.11 10.31 -7.14
N GLU A 12 12.15 10.12 -8.04
CA GLU A 12 11.36 11.21 -8.63
C GLU A 12 10.14 11.58 -7.77
N TYR A 13 9.83 10.79 -6.73
CA TYR A 13 8.61 10.97 -5.97
C TYR A 13 8.72 12.19 -5.05
N VAL A 14 7.74 13.09 -5.12
CA VAL A 14 7.74 14.36 -4.39
C VAL A 14 6.85 14.27 -3.15
N PHE A 15 7.42 14.55 -1.97
CA PHE A 15 6.65 14.61 -0.74
C PHE A 15 5.53 15.66 -0.81
N SER A 16 4.32 15.27 -0.43
CA SER A 16 3.14 16.12 -0.42
C SER A 16 2.63 16.33 1.01
N PRO A 17 3.01 17.44 1.68
CA PRO A 17 2.54 17.74 3.03
C PRO A 17 1.02 17.90 3.11
N SER A 18 0.40 18.48 2.09
CA SER A 18 -1.06 18.72 2.04
C SER A 18 -1.88 17.44 1.95
N ARG A 19 -1.28 16.35 1.47
CA ARG A 19 -1.88 15.01 1.37
C ARG A 19 -1.38 14.05 2.46
N SER A 20 -0.55 14.55 3.38
CA SER A 20 -0.03 13.79 4.51
C SER A 20 -0.82 14.12 5.77
N ARG A 21 -1.02 13.14 6.66
CA ARG A 21 -1.85 13.34 7.85
C ARG A 21 -1.45 12.43 9.00
N ASP A 22 -1.48 13.00 10.20
CA ASP A 22 -1.35 12.25 11.45
C ASP A 22 -2.73 11.96 12.04
N TYR A 23 -2.89 10.74 12.55
CA TYR A 23 -4.06 10.31 13.31
C TYR A 23 -3.64 9.75 14.66
N ILE A 24 -4.42 10.06 15.70
CA ILE A 24 -4.31 9.40 17.00
C ILE A 24 -5.33 8.28 17.05
N VAL A 25 -4.84 7.06 17.16
CA VAL A 25 -5.66 5.85 17.28
C VAL A 25 -5.62 5.38 18.73
N ARG A 26 -6.80 5.14 19.31
CA ARG A 26 -6.95 4.58 20.67
C ARG A 26 -6.86 3.05 20.63
N ALA A 27 -5.71 2.56 20.19
CA ALA A 27 -5.37 1.14 20.18
C ALA A 27 -3.86 0.95 20.38
N ASN A 28 -3.50 -0.25 20.83
CA ASN A 28 -2.11 -0.71 20.81
C ASN A 28 -1.57 -0.70 19.38
N TRP A 29 -0.28 -0.39 19.21
CA TRP A 29 0.35 -0.31 17.90
C TRP A 29 0.27 -1.63 17.12
N ALA A 30 0.42 -2.77 17.81
CA ALA A 30 0.39 -4.08 17.19
C ALA A 30 -1.00 -4.40 16.62
N LEU A 31 -2.08 -3.97 17.28
CA LEU A 31 -3.44 -4.13 16.76
C LEU A 31 -3.67 -3.33 15.48
N TYR A 32 -3.04 -2.16 15.35
CA TYR A 32 -3.11 -1.39 14.11
C TYR A 32 -2.31 -2.07 12.98
N VAL A 33 -1.16 -2.64 13.31
CA VAL A 33 -0.36 -3.43 12.36
C VAL A 33 -1.12 -4.67 11.91
N ASP A 34 -1.74 -5.43 12.83
CA ASP A 34 -2.53 -6.62 12.53
C ASP A 34 -3.66 -6.30 11.54
N ASN A 35 -4.34 -5.15 11.71
CA ASN A 35 -5.36 -4.68 10.76
C ASN A 35 -4.80 -4.48 9.34
N TYR A 36 -3.56 -4.02 9.20
CA TYR A 36 -2.93 -3.83 7.90
C TYR A 36 -2.54 -5.16 7.24
N LEU A 37 -2.16 -6.16 8.03
CA LEU A 37 -1.57 -7.42 7.55
C LEU A 37 -2.58 -8.43 6.98
N GLU A 38 -3.85 -8.04 6.82
CA GLU A 38 -4.89 -8.90 6.27
C GLU A 38 -5.83 -8.15 5.33
N GLY A 39 -6.35 -8.86 4.32
CA GLY A 39 -7.35 -8.36 3.38
C GLY A 39 -8.77 -8.83 3.68
N PHE A 40 -8.99 -9.56 4.76
CA PHE A 40 -10.29 -10.11 5.15
C PHE A 40 -11.31 -9.02 5.47
N HIS A 41 -10.91 -7.92 6.10
CA HIS A 41 -11.82 -6.82 6.44
C HIS A 41 -12.21 -5.95 5.24
N ILE A 42 -11.43 -5.96 4.15
CA ILE A 42 -11.59 -5.04 3.01
C ILE A 42 -13.02 -5.03 2.46
N PRO A 43 -13.67 -6.18 2.14
CA PRO A 43 -15.02 -6.20 1.57
C PRO A 43 -16.11 -5.66 2.49
N TYR A 44 -15.83 -5.57 3.80
CA TYR A 44 -16.81 -5.21 4.81
C TYR A 44 -16.65 -3.77 5.33
N VAL A 45 -15.44 -3.21 5.25
CA VAL A 45 -15.09 -1.91 5.85
C VAL A 45 -14.64 -0.87 4.81
N HIS A 46 -14.15 -1.30 3.64
CA HIS A 46 -13.60 -0.42 2.60
C HIS A 46 -14.32 -0.64 1.25
N PRO A 47 -15.52 -0.07 1.05
CA PRO A 47 -16.29 -0.29 -0.17
C PRO A 47 -15.55 0.16 -1.44
N ASP A 48 -14.84 1.29 -1.39
CA ASP A 48 -14.10 1.81 -2.56
C ASP A 48 -12.91 0.91 -2.92
N LEU A 49 -12.15 0.46 -1.92
CA LEU A 49 -11.01 -0.44 -2.14
C LEU A 49 -11.48 -1.84 -2.58
N ALA A 50 -12.58 -2.33 -2.02
CA ALA A 50 -13.18 -3.60 -2.42
C ALA A 50 -13.69 -3.56 -3.87
N ALA A 51 -14.16 -2.40 -4.35
CA ALA A 51 -14.53 -2.22 -5.74
C ALA A 51 -13.31 -2.18 -6.67
N ALA A 52 -12.20 -1.61 -6.23
CA ALA A 52 -10.97 -1.46 -7.02
C ALA A 52 -10.12 -2.74 -7.11
N LEU A 53 -10.26 -3.68 -6.17
CA LEU A 53 -9.43 -4.89 -6.10
C LEU A 53 -10.20 -6.17 -6.48
N ASP A 54 -9.54 -7.05 -7.22
CA ASP A 54 -9.96 -8.45 -7.32
C ASP A 54 -9.45 -9.23 -6.10
N VAL A 55 -10.33 -9.39 -5.11
CA VAL A 55 -10.06 -10.09 -3.85
C VAL A 55 -9.66 -11.56 -4.08
N LYS A 56 -10.05 -12.19 -5.20
CA LYS A 56 -9.70 -13.59 -5.49
C LYS A 56 -8.23 -13.76 -5.89
N ASP A 57 -7.68 -12.76 -6.57
CA ASP A 57 -6.31 -12.74 -7.04
C ASP A 57 -5.36 -11.95 -6.12
N TYR A 58 -5.86 -11.52 -4.96
CA TYR A 58 -5.08 -10.93 -3.89
C TYR A 58 -4.18 -11.97 -3.24
N SER A 59 -2.87 -11.71 -3.19
CA SER A 59 -1.88 -12.68 -2.70
C SER A 59 -0.89 -12.06 -1.72
N ASN A 60 -0.29 -12.90 -0.87
CA ASN A 60 0.70 -12.49 0.12
C ASN A 60 2.01 -13.28 -0.05
N GLU A 61 3.14 -12.60 0.11
CA GLU A 61 4.48 -13.17 0.26
C GLU A 61 5.04 -12.79 1.64
N ILE A 62 5.68 -13.73 2.34
CA ILE A 62 6.19 -13.55 3.70
C ILE A 62 7.71 -13.64 3.72
N PHE A 63 8.34 -12.75 4.46
CA PHE A 63 9.79 -12.70 4.72
C PHE A 63 10.05 -12.60 6.23
N ASP A 64 11.30 -12.77 6.67
CA ASP A 64 11.64 -12.84 8.10
C ASP A 64 11.16 -11.63 8.93
N TYR A 65 11.21 -10.42 8.36
CA TYR A 65 10.82 -9.17 9.02
C TYR A 65 9.93 -8.28 8.14
N ALA A 66 9.29 -8.88 7.14
CA ALA A 66 8.45 -8.14 6.20
C ALA A 66 7.39 -9.03 5.58
N SER A 67 6.38 -8.42 4.98
CA SER A 67 5.48 -9.10 4.06
C SER A 67 5.16 -8.19 2.89
N LEU A 68 4.71 -8.80 1.79
CA LEU A 68 4.21 -8.12 0.62
C LEU A 68 2.83 -8.65 0.31
N GLN A 69 1.85 -7.76 0.23
CA GLN A 69 0.54 -8.07 -0.30
C GLN A 69 0.43 -7.45 -1.70
N ILE A 70 -0.10 -8.22 -2.65
CA ILE A 70 -0.19 -7.84 -4.06
C ILE A 70 -1.67 -7.65 -4.38
N GLY A 71 -2.08 -6.40 -4.59
CA GLY A 71 -3.43 -6.05 -4.99
C GLY A 71 -3.56 -6.07 -6.50
N VAL A 72 -4.45 -6.90 -7.04
CA VAL A 72 -4.79 -6.93 -8.46
C VAL A 72 -6.01 -6.03 -8.69
N SER A 73 -5.97 -5.15 -9.70
CA SER A 73 -7.10 -4.30 -10.04
C SER A 73 -8.21 -5.11 -10.72
N SER A 74 -9.45 -4.88 -10.28
CA SER A 74 -10.67 -5.41 -10.91
C SER A 74 -11.01 -4.71 -12.24
N THR A 75 -10.45 -3.52 -12.47
CA THR A 75 -10.69 -2.69 -13.66
C THR A 75 -9.44 -2.67 -14.56
N SER A 76 -9.59 -3.14 -15.80
CA SER A 76 -8.48 -3.12 -16.75
C SER A 76 -7.96 -1.69 -16.99
N GLY A 77 -6.65 -1.48 -16.84
CA GLY A 77 -6.00 -0.20 -17.10
C GLY A 77 -5.87 0.73 -15.89
N GLU A 78 -6.33 0.32 -14.70
CA GLU A 78 -6.14 1.07 -13.45
C GLU A 78 -4.95 0.57 -12.61
N GLY A 79 -4.16 -0.37 -13.14
CA GLY A 79 -2.93 -0.86 -12.54
C GLY A 79 -1.66 -0.19 -13.07
N PHE A 80 -0.49 -0.71 -12.67
CA PHE A 80 0.80 -0.32 -13.25
C PHE A 80 0.86 -0.70 -14.73
N GLU A 81 1.11 0.28 -15.61
CA GLU A 81 1.07 0.10 -17.07
C GLU A 81 2.34 -0.59 -17.62
N ASP A 82 3.51 -0.29 -17.05
CA ASP A 82 4.81 -0.66 -17.60
C ASP A 82 5.61 -1.62 -16.69
N ILE A 83 4.95 -2.67 -16.17
CA ILE A 83 5.65 -3.71 -15.40
C ILE A 83 6.68 -4.41 -16.33
N PRO A 84 7.99 -4.42 -16.00
CA PRO A 84 9.03 -5.01 -16.84
C PRO A 84 8.84 -6.50 -17.13
N LYS A 85 9.40 -6.98 -18.26
CA LYS A 85 9.25 -8.37 -18.72
C LYS A 85 9.88 -9.42 -17.80
N ASP A 86 10.87 -9.03 -17.05
CA ASP A 86 11.58 -9.83 -16.05
C ASP A 86 10.91 -9.80 -14.67
N SER A 87 9.92 -8.93 -14.46
CA SER A 87 9.08 -8.97 -13.26
C SER A 87 8.19 -10.21 -13.27
N PRO A 88 7.98 -10.87 -12.12
CA PRO A 88 7.06 -12.00 -12.06
C PRO A 88 5.59 -11.58 -12.19
N ASP A 89 5.27 -10.28 -12.17
CA ASP A 89 3.93 -9.74 -12.42
C ASP A 89 3.75 -9.18 -13.83
N HIS A 90 4.71 -9.39 -14.73
CA HIS A 90 4.58 -8.91 -16.11
C HIS A 90 3.26 -9.36 -16.75
N GLY A 91 2.52 -8.41 -17.33
CA GLY A 91 1.22 -8.65 -17.96
C GLY A 91 0.05 -8.82 -16.99
N ARG A 92 0.26 -8.68 -15.67
CA ARG A 92 -0.81 -8.64 -14.67
C ARG A 92 -1.27 -7.20 -14.41
N ASN A 93 -2.55 -7.03 -14.13
CA ASN A 93 -3.15 -5.73 -13.83
C ASN A 93 -2.97 -5.39 -12.33
N ILE A 94 -1.73 -5.14 -11.89
CA ILE A 94 -1.45 -4.88 -10.47
C ILE A 94 -1.88 -3.47 -10.09
N ALA A 95 -2.85 -3.34 -9.16
CA ALA A 95 -3.29 -2.08 -8.58
C ALA A 95 -2.27 -1.51 -7.59
N ALA A 96 -1.69 -2.38 -6.75
CA ALA A 96 -0.85 -1.93 -5.65
C ALA A 96 0.08 -3.02 -5.12
N TYR A 97 1.21 -2.57 -4.56
CA TYR A 97 2.10 -3.38 -3.73
C TYR A 97 2.11 -2.83 -2.30
N TYR A 98 1.70 -3.67 -1.35
CA TYR A 98 1.55 -3.34 0.06
C TYR A 98 2.65 -4.03 0.87
N TYR A 99 3.76 -3.35 1.06
CA TYR A 99 4.83 -3.86 1.90
C TYR A 99 4.60 -3.48 3.36
N PHE A 100 4.71 -4.46 4.25
CA PHE A 100 4.96 -4.20 5.67
C PHE A 100 6.41 -4.50 5.99
N LEU A 101 7.06 -3.60 6.72
CA LEU A 101 8.37 -3.80 7.31
C LEU A 101 8.26 -3.70 8.83
N PHE A 102 8.58 -4.81 9.51
CA PHE A 102 8.60 -4.86 10.96
C PHE A 102 9.62 -3.82 11.50
N PRO A 103 9.26 -3.04 12.53
CA PRO A 103 8.09 -3.22 13.38
C PRO A 103 6.81 -2.51 12.93
N ASN A 104 6.88 -1.42 12.17
CA ASN A 104 5.78 -0.44 12.19
C ASN A 104 5.66 0.43 10.93
N MET A 105 6.25 -0.01 9.81
CA MET A 105 6.22 0.76 8.57
C MET A 105 5.48 -0.01 7.49
N MET A 106 4.63 0.71 6.76
CA MET A 106 3.93 0.22 5.59
C MET A 106 4.30 1.07 4.39
N PHE A 107 4.61 0.45 3.25
CA PHE A 107 4.85 1.12 1.99
C PHE A 107 3.80 0.63 0.99
N ASN A 108 2.91 1.53 0.62
CA ASN A 108 1.82 1.26 -0.32
C ASN A 108 2.16 1.93 -1.66
N PHE A 109 2.68 1.14 -2.60
CA PHE A 109 2.99 1.61 -3.94
C PHE A 109 1.75 1.53 -4.82
N TYR A 110 1.47 2.63 -5.51
CA TYR A 110 0.37 2.80 -6.45
C TYR A 110 0.88 3.40 -7.75
N PRO A 111 0.11 3.34 -8.86
CA PRO A 111 0.47 4.01 -10.10
C PRO A 111 0.71 5.51 -9.96
N TRP A 112 0.07 6.18 -8.99
CA TRP A 112 0.24 7.61 -8.73
C TRP A 112 1.47 7.95 -7.87
N GLY A 113 2.05 6.98 -7.15
CA GLY A 113 3.15 7.23 -6.22
C GLY A 113 3.15 6.28 -5.01
N LEU A 114 3.48 6.81 -3.83
CA LEU A 114 3.71 6.04 -2.62
C LEU A 114 3.00 6.68 -1.41
N SER A 115 2.23 5.87 -0.69
CA SER A 115 1.78 6.20 0.67
C SER A 115 2.58 5.39 1.68
N ILE A 116 3.35 6.06 2.54
CA ILE A 116 4.04 5.43 3.67
C ILE A 116 3.17 5.59 4.90
N ASN A 117 2.96 4.52 5.68
CA ASN A 117 2.32 4.62 6.98
C ASN A 117 3.34 4.26 8.07
N VAL A 118 3.44 5.10 9.10
CA VAL A 118 4.34 4.88 10.23
C VAL A 118 3.54 4.85 11.52
N VAL A 119 3.55 3.72 12.22
CA VAL A 119 2.83 3.54 13.49
C VAL A 119 3.79 3.80 14.66
N THR A 120 3.58 4.89 15.38
CA THR A 120 4.37 5.25 16.57
C THR A 120 3.57 4.96 17.83
N PRO A 121 3.99 4.01 18.70
CA PRO A 121 3.32 3.78 19.97
C PRO A 121 3.48 5.01 20.89
N LEU A 122 2.37 5.47 21.48
CA LEU A 122 2.37 6.58 22.45
C LEU A 122 2.06 6.09 23.87
N ALA A 123 1.30 5.02 24.00
CA ALA A 123 1.00 4.28 25.22
C ALA A 123 0.52 2.86 24.86
N VAL A 124 0.24 2.01 25.85
CA VAL A 124 -0.23 0.64 25.61
C VAL A 124 -1.56 0.59 24.83
N ASP A 125 -2.37 1.63 24.93
CA ASP A 125 -3.72 1.77 24.37
C ASP A 125 -3.82 2.93 23.36
N ARG A 126 -2.69 3.50 22.93
CA ARG A 126 -2.68 4.69 22.08
C ARG A 126 -1.48 4.71 21.15
N SER A 127 -1.74 4.97 19.88
CA SER A 127 -0.73 5.05 18.83
C SER A 127 -0.97 6.26 17.95
N LYS A 128 0.10 6.83 17.40
CA LYS A 128 0.04 7.79 16.29
C LYS A 128 0.27 7.05 15.00
N VAL A 129 -0.55 7.29 13.98
CA VAL A 129 -0.31 6.78 12.63
C VAL A 129 -0.12 7.97 11.70
N SER A 130 1.07 8.04 11.11
CA SER A 130 1.45 9.07 10.15
C SER A 130 1.31 8.51 8.74
N PHE A 131 0.44 9.11 7.93
CA PHE A 131 0.33 8.87 6.50
C PHE A 131 1.19 9.91 5.79
N LEU A 132 2.26 9.47 5.13
CA LEU A 132 3.18 10.31 4.38
C LEU A 132 3.01 10.01 2.90
N THR A 133 2.59 11.01 2.13
CA THR A 133 2.25 10.84 0.71
C THR A 133 3.37 11.40 -0.14
N TYR A 134 3.86 10.60 -1.08
CA TYR A 134 4.84 10.98 -2.09
C TYR A 134 4.23 10.77 -3.47
N VAL A 135 4.12 11.83 -4.26
CA VAL A 135 3.41 11.83 -5.55
C VAL A 135 4.42 11.74 -6.69
N TYR A 136 4.12 10.87 -7.65
CA TYR A 136 4.86 10.74 -8.91
C TYR A 136 4.01 11.23 -10.09
N ASP A 137 2.79 10.71 -10.20
CA ASP A 137 1.84 11.06 -11.25
C ASP A 137 0.54 11.56 -10.62
N GLU A 138 0.37 12.89 -10.58
CA GLU A 138 -0.81 13.50 -9.99
C GLU A 138 -2.09 13.21 -10.79
N SER A 139 -1.99 12.86 -12.07
CA SER A 139 -3.16 12.55 -12.90
C SER A 139 -3.84 11.24 -12.47
N LYS A 140 -3.10 10.35 -11.81
CA LYS A 140 -3.56 9.02 -11.38
C LYS A 140 -4.06 8.97 -9.93
N ILE A 141 -3.95 10.06 -9.17
CA ILE A 141 -4.24 10.08 -7.73
C ILE A 141 -5.73 9.94 -7.37
N ALA A 142 -6.61 10.15 -8.34
CA ALA A 142 -8.06 10.05 -8.17
C ALA A 142 -8.64 8.80 -8.86
N THR A 143 -7.78 7.89 -9.33
CA THR A 143 -8.15 6.72 -10.13
C THR A 143 -7.56 5.45 -9.53
N GLY A 144 -8.32 4.36 -9.53
CA GLY A 144 -7.88 3.06 -9.04
C GLY A 144 -7.91 2.93 -7.51
N ALA A 145 -7.03 2.08 -6.97
CA ALA A 145 -6.90 1.85 -5.53
C ALA A 145 -5.99 2.91 -4.91
N GLY A 146 -6.47 3.61 -3.87
CA GLY A 146 -5.65 4.47 -3.00
C GLY A 146 -5.83 5.96 -3.20
#